data_AF-A0A852C9Y7-F1
#
_entry.id   AF-A0A852C9Y7-F1
#
_cell.length_a   1.000
_cell.length_b   1.000
_cell.length_c   1.000
_cell.angle_alpha   90.00
_cell.angle_beta   90.00
_cell.angle_gamma   90.00
#
_symmetry.space_group_name_H-M   'P 1'
#
loop_
_entity.id
_entity.type
_entity.pdbx_description
1 polymer ?
#
loop_
_entity_poly.entity_id
_entity_poly.type
_entity_poly.pdbx_seq_one_letter_code
_entity_poly.pdbx_strand_id
1 'polypeptide(L)'
;WVSTVWDLNFTEVDPLDSLIEEKIAGDDLNAFISLYQALVPFAAENGSSTENIWTLFAEHSFCPNTFVAVLHHFVQAGQQRGANAQQRLHALHAAGLYFLLLEVPGSIAHQLFHQVMFDKCLHALTKCWPRDSDVMRKRKKNHTQSNTGRNTKRGKPCRNGNVRCLEEILEEEEEEDCENVYFSTDELLQLRNSTFLLLKSFLRLLPKFSLKEKPQSVQNCLQIFVEMAKFEPAVHEFKVSAAMDLNEAKYIPELAYYGLRLLCSPLHGSEDKILRRAFRRILDVILMQESGVGSRYMILAITPAVISARNQAVKFISSVVDELKEAVFPLLRTFLQYICTKVPDKAEYRTYAAQALVTLLNRLPSAEFADFISWLYKYSRHTKVS
;
A
#
# COMPACT_ATOMS: atom_id res chain seq x y z
N TRP A 1 -2.62 -19.11 -25.61
CA TRP A 1 -2.53 -17.91 -24.77
C TRP A 1 -2.93 -18.18 -23.34
N VAL A 2 -4.20 -18.48 -23.03
CA VAL A 2 -4.64 -18.75 -21.64
C VAL A 2 -3.79 -19.84 -20.97
N SER A 3 -3.60 -20.99 -21.63
CA SER A 3 -2.72 -22.06 -21.11
C SER A 3 -1.33 -21.54 -20.76
N THR A 4 -0.70 -20.80 -21.67
CA THR A 4 0.61 -20.16 -21.48
C THR A 4 0.65 -19.22 -20.27
N VAL A 5 -0.40 -18.41 -20.05
CA VAL A 5 -0.50 -17.50 -18.90
C VAL A 5 -0.43 -18.27 -17.59
N TRP A 6 -1.17 -19.37 -17.51
CA TRP A 6 -1.24 -20.23 -16.33
C TRP A 6 0.04 -21.06 -16.15
N ASP A 7 0.59 -21.61 -17.24
CA ASP A 7 1.83 -22.39 -17.23
C ASP A 7 3.03 -21.54 -16.77
N LEU A 8 3.06 -20.25 -17.15
CA LEU A 8 4.09 -19.28 -16.75
C LEU A 8 3.76 -18.55 -15.45
N ASN A 9 2.75 -19.02 -14.70
CA ASN A 9 2.36 -18.48 -13.39
C ASN A 9 2.19 -16.95 -13.38
N PHE A 10 1.65 -16.38 -14.47
CA PHE A 10 1.38 -14.94 -14.60
C PHE A 10 2.63 -14.06 -14.51
N THR A 11 3.81 -14.55 -14.92
CA THR A 11 5.07 -13.78 -14.86
C THR A 11 5.39 -13.08 -16.18
N GLU A 12 6.02 -13.78 -17.12
CA GLU A 12 6.38 -13.32 -18.46
C GLU A 12 5.39 -13.91 -19.46
N VAL A 13 4.38 -13.13 -19.85
CA VAL A 13 3.30 -13.62 -20.70
C VAL A 13 3.26 -12.78 -21.96
N ASP A 14 3.12 -13.43 -23.12
CA ASP A 14 2.87 -12.75 -24.39
C ASP A 14 1.65 -11.83 -24.28
N PRO A 15 1.64 -10.68 -24.97
CA PRO A 15 0.49 -9.77 -24.93
C PRO A 15 -0.78 -10.46 -25.46
N LEU A 16 -1.92 -10.02 -24.95
CA LEU A 16 -3.21 -10.38 -25.52
C LEU A 16 -3.29 -9.89 -26.97
N ASP A 17 -4.08 -10.58 -27.81
CA ASP A 17 -4.37 -10.13 -29.17
C ASP A 17 -4.93 -8.71 -29.15
N SER A 18 -4.33 -7.81 -29.95
CA SER A 18 -4.65 -6.38 -29.94
C SER A 18 -6.10 -6.10 -30.34
N LEU A 19 -6.72 -6.91 -31.21
CA LEU A 19 -8.13 -6.75 -31.60
C LEU A 19 -9.05 -7.11 -30.43
N ILE A 20 -8.68 -8.11 -29.63
CA ILE A 20 -9.44 -8.50 -28.43
C ILE A 20 -9.29 -7.42 -27.36
N GLU A 21 -8.08 -6.92 -27.16
CA GLU A 21 -7.80 -5.82 -26.24
C GLU A 21 -8.59 -4.56 -26.61
N GLU A 22 -8.53 -4.12 -27.87
CA GLU A 22 -9.28 -2.96 -28.37
C GLU A 22 -10.79 -3.14 -28.23
N LYS A 23 -11.31 -4.36 -28.40
CA LYS A 23 -12.74 -4.62 -28.22
C LYS A 23 -13.17 -4.50 -26.76
N ILE A 24 -12.31 -4.87 -25.81
CA ILE A 24 -12.59 -4.77 -24.37
C ILE A 24 -12.37 -3.34 -23.88
N ALA A 25 -11.29 -2.69 -24.30
CA ALA A 25 -10.93 -1.32 -23.92
C ALA A 25 -11.69 -0.25 -24.71
N GLY A 26 -12.31 -0.61 -25.84
CA GLY A 26 -13.04 0.30 -26.72
C GLY A 26 -14.34 0.86 -26.14
N ASP A 27 -14.88 0.24 -25.08
CA ASP A 27 -15.99 0.76 -24.27
C ASP A 27 -15.48 1.47 -23.00
N ASP A 28 -14.22 1.93 -23.03
CA ASP A 28 -13.55 2.61 -21.92
C ASP A 28 -13.66 1.78 -20.61
N LEU A 29 -14.12 2.38 -19.51
CA LEU A 29 -14.29 1.68 -18.24
C LEU A 29 -15.65 0.96 -18.10
N ASN A 30 -16.59 1.17 -19.01
CA ASN A 30 -17.97 0.69 -18.86
C ASN A 30 -18.03 -0.83 -18.79
N ALA A 31 -17.29 -1.53 -19.64
CA ALA A 31 -17.25 -3.00 -19.64
C ALA A 31 -16.88 -3.56 -18.26
N PHE A 32 -15.86 -2.98 -17.61
CA PHE A 32 -15.43 -3.39 -16.28
C PHE A 32 -16.45 -3.03 -15.19
N ILE A 33 -17.02 -1.83 -15.26
CA ILE A 33 -17.99 -1.33 -14.28
C ILE A 33 -19.30 -2.15 -14.35
N SER A 34 -19.84 -2.34 -15.55
CA SER A 34 -21.07 -3.12 -15.77
C SER A 34 -20.89 -4.57 -15.33
N LEU A 35 -19.74 -5.19 -15.64
CA LEU A 35 -19.44 -6.54 -15.19
C LEU A 35 -19.31 -6.62 -13.66
N TYR A 36 -18.66 -5.64 -13.03
CA TYR A 36 -18.56 -5.58 -11.58
C TYR A 36 -19.95 -5.47 -10.94
N GLN A 37 -20.81 -4.58 -11.44
CA GLN A 37 -22.18 -4.42 -10.96
C GLN A 37 -23.02 -5.69 -11.13
N ALA A 38 -22.84 -6.41 -12.24
CA ALA A 38 -23.53 -7.68 -12.49
C ALA A 38 -23.04 -8.80 -11.55
N LEU A 39 -21.76 -8.80 -11.16
CA LEU A 39 -21.17 -9.83 -10.29
C LEU A 39 -21.40 -9.58 -8.79
N VAL A 40 -21.56 -8.32 -8.36
CA VAL A 40 -21.73 -7.96 -6.94
C VAL A 40 -22.85 -8.74 -6.23
N PRO A 41 -24.05 -8.92 -6.81
CA PRO A 41 -25.13 -9.69 -6.16
C PRO A 41 -24.76 -11.15 -5.83
N PHE A 42 -23.83 -11.76 -6.56
CA PHE A 42 -23.39 -13.13 -6.31
C PHE A 42 -22.37 -13.25 -5.16
N ALA A 43 -21.79 -12.14 -4.71
CA ALA A 43 -20.88 -12.10 -3.56
C ALA A 43 -21.60 -11.74 -2.24
N ALA A 44 -22.88 -11.35 -2.31
CA ALA A 44 -23.68 -11.02 -1.13
C ALA A 44 -24.11 -12.29 -0.39
N GLU A 45 -23.96 -12.31 0.94
CA GLU A 45 -24.35 -13.44 1.80
C GLU A 45 -25.86 -13.60 1.92
N ASN A 46 -26.61 -12.53 1.66
CA ASN A 46 -28.07 -12.56 1.62
C ASN A 46 -28.47 -13.01 0.22
N GLY A 47 -28.78 -14.31 0.05
CA GLY A 47 -29.09 -15.01 -1.20
C GLY A 47 -30.24 -14.42 -2.04
N SER A 48 -30.07 -13.20 -2.53
CA SER A 48 -30.96 -12.54 -3.48
C SER A 48 -30.87 -13.15 -4.87
N SER A 49 -29.76 -13.84 -5.18
CA SER A 49 -29.62 -14.67 -6.36
C SER A 49 -29.98 -16.12 -6.01
N THR A 50 -31.07 -16.62 -6.61
CA THR A 50 -31.44 -18.04 -6.57
C THR A 50 -30.49 -18.92 -7.39
N GLU A 51 -29.68 -18.30 -8.27
CA GLU A 51 -28.75 -18.96 -9.17
C GLU A 51 -27.30 -18.71 -8.78
N ASN A 52 -26.47 -19.74 -8.92
CA ASN A 52 -25.03 -19.69 -8.65
C ASN A 52 -24.30 -19.21 -9.91
N ILE A 53 -23.44 -18.19 -9.81
CA ILE A 53 -22.68 -17.71 -10.98
C ILE A 53 -21.82 -18.80 -11.61
N TRP A 54 -21.36 -19.79 -10.84
CA TRP A 54 -20.58 -20.90 -11.37
C TRP A 54 -21.41 -21.83 -12.27
N THR A 55 -22.71 -22.00 -12.00
CA THR A 55 -23.59 -22.79 -12.87
C THR A 55 -23.86 -22.03 -14.17
N LEU A 56 -24.10 -20.72 -14.08
CA LEU A 56 -24.24 -19.85 -15.27
C LEU A 56 -22.97 -19.89 -16.14
N PHE A 57 -21.78 -19.86 -15.53
CA PHE A 57 -20.53 -20.00 -16.27
C PHE A 57 -20.42 -21.36 -16.96
N ALA A 58 -20.78 -22.46 -16.29
CA ALA A 58 -20.77 -23.78 -16.90
C ALA A 58 -21.77 -23.90 -18.06
N GLU A 59 -23.00 -23.38 -17.89
CA GLU A 59 -24.07 -23.40 -18.90
C GLU A 59 -23.68 -22.63 -20.17
N HIS A 60 -23.00 -21.49 -20.00
CA HIS A 60 -22.52 -20.68 -21.12
C HIS A 60 -21.12 -21.07 -21.62
N SER A 61 -20.55 -22.19 -21.16
CA SER A 61 -19.19 -22.63 -21.51
C SER A 61 -18.12 -21.56 -21.24
N PHE A 62 -18.36 -20.71 -20.24
CA PHE A 62 -17.44 -19.67 -19.82
C PHE A 62 -16.36 -20.27 -18.94
N CYS A 63 -15.10 -20.12 -19.34
CA CYS A 63 -13.96 -20.60 -18.57
C CYS A 63 -13.47 -19.51 -17.59
N PRO A 64 -13.58 -19.72 -16.26
CA PRO A 64 -13.10 -18.74 -15.29
C PRO A 64 -11.59 -18.47 -15.40
N ASN A 65 -10.81 -19.48 -15.82
CA ASN A 65 -9.37 -19.34 -16.02
C ASN A 65 -9.01 -18.40 -17.18
N THR A 66 -9.83 -18.39 -18.24
CA THR A 66 -9.70 -17.40 -19.32
C THR A 66 -9.95 -16.00 -18.79
N PHE A 67 -10.97 -15.84 -17.93
CA PHE A 67 -11.29 -14.53 -17.37
C PHE A 67 -10.15 -14.00 -16.49
N VAL A 68 -9.62 -14.82 -15.58
CA VAL A 68 -8.48 -14.42 -14.74
C VAL A 68 -7.24 -14.07 -15.58
N ALA A 69 -6.97 -14.81 -16.66
CA ALA A 69 -5.87 -14.50 -17.57
C ALA A 69 -6.06 -13.13 -18.27
N VAL A 70 -7.27 -12.81 -18.72
CA VAL A 70 -7.58 -11.50 -19.30
C VAL A 70 -7.45 -10.38 -18.25
N LEU A 71 -7.96 -10.58 -17.04
CA LEU A 71 -7.79 -9.60 -15.96
C LEU A 71 -6.31 -9.35 -15.64
N HIS A 72 -5.50 -10.40 -15.66
CA HIS A 72 -4.05 -10.29 -15.45
C HIS A 72 -3.39 -9.38 -16.50
N HIS A 73 -3.74 -9.51 -17.78
CA HIS A 73 -3.21 -8.66 -18.85
C HIS A 73 -3.38 -7.17 -18.54
N PHE A 74 -4.61 -6.76 -18.21
CA PHE A 74 -4.90 -5.36 -17.87
C PHE A 74 -4.19 -4.91 -16.59
N VAL A 75 -4.15 -5.75 -15.55
CA VAL A 75 -3.42 -5.44 -14.31
C VAL A 75 -1.92 -5.23 -14.59
N GLN A 76 -1.32 -6.08 -15.41
CA GLN A 76 0.09 -5.97 -15.78
C GLN A 76 0.36 -4.71 -16.61
N ALA A 77 -0.49 -4.41 -17.60
CA ALA A 77 -0.34 -3.23 -18.45
C ALA A 77 -0.32 -1.93 -17.62
N GLY A 78 -1.26 -1.76 -16.68
CA GLY A 78 -1.30 -0.56 -15.83
C GLY A 78 -0.20 -0.44 -14.78
N GLN A 79 0.57 -1.51 -14.52
CA GLN A 79 1.70 -1.50 -13.59
C GLN A 79 3.03 -1.11 -14.23
N GLN A 80 3.08 -1.01 -15.56
CA GLN A 80 4.27 -0.56 -16.27
C GLN A 80 4.55 0.92 -16.00
N ARG A 81 5.82 1.31 -15.98
CA ARG A 81 6.22 2.71 -15.71
C ARG A 81 5.61 3.68 -16.72
N GLY A 82 5.63 3.31 -18.01
CA GLY A 82 5.07 4.08 -19.12
C GLY A 82 3.55 3.97 -19.30
N ALA A 83 2.82 3.34 -18.36
CA ALA A 83 1.38 3.18 -18.49
C ALA A 83 0.64 4.53 -18.40
N ASN A 84 -0.24 4.78 -19.36
CA ASN A 84 -1.09 5.98 -19.38
C ASN A 84 -2.23 5.90 -18.33
N ALA A 85 -3.00 6.98 -18.19
CA ALA A 85 -4.10 7.05 -17.23
C ALA A 85 -5.13 5.94 -17.44
N GLN A 86 -5.52 5.66 -18.69
CA GLN A 86 -6.52 4.64 -19.00
C GLN A 86 -6.05 3.22 -18.67
N GLN A 87 -4.83 2.86 -19.04
CA GLN A 87 -4.23 1.57 -18.69
C GLN A 87 -4.17 1.36 -17.17
N ARG A 88 -3.82 2.41 -16.41
CA ARG A 88 -3.83 2.39 -14.94
C ARG A 88 -5.25 2.24 -14.38
N LEU A 89 -6.25 2.88 -14.98
CA LEU A 89 -7.66 2.73 -14.59
C LEU A 89 -8.15 1.31 -14.89
N HIS A 90 -7.94 0.77 -16.09
CA HIS A 90 -8.27 -0.61 -16.43
C HIS A 90 -7.61 -1.60 -15.46
N ALA A 91 -6.35 -1.39 -15.08
CA ALA A 91 -5.68 -2.23 -14.09
C ALA A 91 -6.36 -2.21 -12.71
N LEU A 92 -6.75 -1.02 -12.23
CA LEU A 92 -7.45 -0.88 -10.94
C LEU A 92 -8.82 -1.57 -10.97
N HIS A 93 -9.57 -1.41 -12.06
CA HIS A 93 -10.88 -2.05 -12.23
C HIS A 93 -10.76 -3.58 -12.41
N ALA A 94 -9.77 -4.05 -13.19
CA ALA A 94 -9.49 -5.47 -13.38
C ALA A 94 -9.07 -6.15 -12.06
N ALA A 95 -8.25 -5.50 -11.25
CA ALA A 95 -7.90 -5.97 -9.91
C ALA A 95 -9.14 -6.05 -9.00
N GLY A 96 -10.05 -5.09 -9.09
CA GLY A 96 -11.30 -5.07 -8.34
C GLY A 96 -12.22 -6.23 -8.71
N LEU A 97 -12.33 -6.54 -10.01
CA LEU A 97 -13.06 -7.71 -10.50
C LEU A 97 -12.44 -9.02 -10.02
N TYR A 98 -11.11 -9.14 -10.02
CA TYR A 98 -10.45 -10.34 -9.50
C TYR A 98 -10.74 -10.55 -8.00
N PHE A 99 -10.67 -9.49 -7.18
CA PHE A 99 -11.06 -9.61 -5.77
C PHE A 99 -12.53 -9.96 -5.58
N LEU A 100 -13.43 -9.40 -6.40
CA LEU A 100 -14.85 -9.76 -6.38
C LEU A 100 -15.07 -11.24 -6.74
N LEU A 101 -14.37 -11.76 -7.74
CA LEU A 101 -14.45 -13.19 -8.09
C LEU A 101 -13.99 -14.10 -6.95
N LEU A 102 -12.93 -13.71 -6.23
CA LEU A 102 -12.49 -14.46 -5.04
C LEU A 102 -13.50 -14.37 -3.91
N GLU A 103 -14.25 -13.28 -3.81
CA GLU A 103 -15.30 -13.03 -2.82
C GLU A 103 -16.53 -13.93 -3.04
N VAL A 104 -16.82 -14.32 -4.28
CA VAL A 104 -17.96 -15.18 -4.64
C VAL A 104 -17.81 -16.57 -3.98
N PRO A 105 -18.84 -17.06 -3.25
CA PRO A 105 -18.83 -18.39 -2.66
C PRO A 105 -18.59 -19.48 -3.70
N GLY A 106 -17.61 -20.36 -3.47
CA GLY A 106 -17.22 -21.42 -4.42
C GLY A 106 -15.99 -21.11 -5.28
N SER A 107 -15.42 -19.91 -5.15
CA SER A 107 -14.15 -19.51 -5.81
C SER A 107 -12.97 -20.46 -5.51
N ILE A 108 -12.92 -20.99 -4.29
CA ILE A 108 -11.89 -21.96 -3.85
C ILE A 108 -12.04 -23.30 -4.59
N ALA A 109 -13.26 -23.79 -4.77
CA ALA A 109 -13.52 -25.04 -5.48
C ALA A 109 -13.11 -24.94 -6.97
N HIS A 110 -13.26 -23.75 -7.55
CA HIS A 110 -12.83 -23.44 -8.91
C HIS A 110 -11.33 -23.07 -9.03
N GLN A 111 -10.56 -23.16 -7.93
CA GLN A 111 -9.12 -22.90 -7.90
C GLN A 111 -8.71 -21.53 -8.48
N LEU A 112 -9.56 -20.52 -8.33
CA LEU A 112 -9.31 -19.19 -8.90
C LEU A 112 -8.17 -18.43 -8.24
N PHE A 113 -7.86 -18.76 -7.00
CA PHE A 113 -6.79 -18.11 -6.28
C PHE A 113 -5.43 -18.52 -6.85
N HIS A 114 -4.74 -17.55 -7.44
CA HIS A 114 -3.33 -17.67 -7.77
C HIS A 114 -2.51 -16.60 -7.02
N GLN A 115 -1.45 -17.01 -6.32
CA GLN A 115 -0.69 -16.12 -5.43
C GLN A 115 -0.08 -14.92 -6.18
N VAL A 116 0.56 -15.17 -7.33
CA VAL A 116 1.19 -14.11 -8.13
C VAL A 116 0.15 -13.11 -8.65
N MET A 117 -1.01 -13.61 -9.09
CA MET A 117 -2.09 -12.76 -9.59
C MET A 117 -2.67 -11.91 -8.45
N PHE A 118 -2.89 -12.51 -7.29
CA PHE A 118 -3.31 -11.80 -6.08
C PHE A 118 -2.33 -10.70 -5.68
N ASP A 119 -1.04 -11.02 -5.64
CA ASP A 119 -0.01 -10.05 -5.29
C ASP A 119 0.08 -8.92 -6.34
N LYS A 120 -0.08 -9.22 -7.64
CA LYS A 120 -0.20 -8.20 -8.69
C LYS A 120 -1.42 -7.30 -8.47
N CYS A 121 -2.61 -7.85 -8.27
CA CYS A 121 -3.81 -7.05 -7.99
C CYS A 121 -3.65 -6.17 -6.76
N LEU A 122 -3.02 -6.68 -5.70
CA LEU A 122 -2.72 -5.92 -4.50
C LEU A 122 -1.73 -4.78 -4.78
N HIS A 123 -0.67 -5.04 -5.55
CA HIS A 123 0.30 -4.02 -5.95
C HIS A 123 -0.28 -2.94 -6.88
N ALA A 124 -1.43 -3.18 -7.53
CA ALA A 124 -2.11 -2.15 -8.32
C ALA A 124 -2.50 -0.94 -7.45
N LEU A 125 -2.77 -1.13 -6.15
CA LEU A 125 -3.07 -0.05 -5.21
C LEU A 125 -1.95 1.00 -5.12
N THR A 126 -0.70 0.59 -5.29
CA THR A 126 0.45 1.51 -5.16
C THR A 126 1.14 1.79 -6.49
N LYS A 127 1.25 0.79 -7.37
CA LYS A 127 1.95 0.93 -8.66
C LYS A 127 1.17 1.71 -9.71
N CYS A 128 -0.17 1.71 -9.65
CA CYS A 128 -0.98 2.51 -10.57
C CYS A 128 -0.98 4.01 -10.21
N TRP A 129 -0.48 4.40 -9.04
CA TRP A 129 -0.28 5.81 -8.72
C TRP A 129 1.00 6.36 -9.35
N PRO A 130 1.00 7.56 -9.96
CA PRO A 130 2.22 8.19 -10.49
C PRO A 130 3.19 8.53 -9.35
N ARG A 131 4.49 8.28 -9.52
CA ARG A 131 5.48 8.55 -8.46
C ARG A 131 5.88 10.02 -8.48
N ASP A 132 6.36 10.52 -7.33
CA ASP A 132 6.69 11.95 -7.13
C ASP A 132 7.69 12.53 -8.16
N SER A 133 8.52 11.69 -8.78
CA SER A 133 9.39 12.06 -9.91
C SER A 133 8.62 12.64 -11.10
N ASP A 134 7.42 12.10 -11.35
CA ASP A 134 6.61 12.38 -12.54
C ASP A 134 5.80 13.67 -12.34
N VAL A 135 5.46 13.99 -11.09
CA VAL A 135 4.67 15.18 -10.71
C VAL A 135 5.55 16.43 -10.58
N MET A 136 6.79 16.29 -10.10
CA MET A 136 7.68 17.42 -9.77
C MET A 136 8.27 18.17 -10.99
N ARG A 137 8.33 17.55 -12.18
CA ARG A 137 8.87 18.23 -13.39
C ARG A 137 7.98 19.37 -13.92
N LYS A 138 6.68 19.39 -13.62
CA LYS A 138 5.79 20.53 -13.95
C LYS A 138 6.24 21.84 -13.30
N ARG A 139 6.88 21.79 -12.12
CA ARG A 139 7.25 23.00 -11.37
C ARG A 139 8.58 23.63 -11.82
N LYS A 140 9.45 22.84 -12.45
CA LYS A 140 10.78 23.30 -12.92
C LYS A 140 10.74 23.88 -14.35
N LYS A 141 9.82 23.40 -15.21
CA LYS A 141 9.73 23.86 -16.62
C LYS A 141 9.15 25.28 -16.78
N ASN A 142 8.42 25.79 -15.78
CA ASN A 142 7.84 27.13 -15.81
C ASN A 142 8.80 28.24 -15.32
N HIS A 143 10.04 27.92 -14.91
CA HIS A 143 10.98 28.91 -14.37
C HIS A 143 12.27 29.13 -15.19
N THR A 144 12.41 28.49 -16.35
CA THR A 144 13.55 28.69 -17.27
C THR A 144 13.10 29.26 -18.61
N GLN A 145 12.50 30.46 -18.57
CA GLN A 145 12.57 31.42 -19.66
C GLN A 145 12.86 32.80 -19.07
N SER A 146 14.13 33.06 -18.77
CA SER A 146 14.63 34.43 -18.63
C SER A 146 16.10 34.51 -19.06
N ASN A 147 16.28 35.14 -20.22
CA ASN A 147 17.43 35.89 -20.71
C ASN A 147 18.84 35.27 -20.62
N THR A 148 19.26 34.78 -21.78
CA THR A 148 20.66 34.81 -22.24
C THR A 148 21.20 36.24 -22.24
N GLY A 149 22.12 36.55 -21.32
CA GLY A 149 22.87 37.80 -21.27
C GLY A 149 24.34 37.53 -20.95
N ARG A 150 25.21 37.72 -21.95
CA ARG A 150 26.67 37.63 -21.88
C ARG A 150 27.27 38.40 -20.70
N ASN A 151 28.24 37.82 -20.00
CA ASN A 151 29.55 38.43 -19.83
C ASN A 151 30.61 37.46 -19.29
N THR A 152 31.73 37.44 -20.02
CA THR A 152 32.98 36.73 -19.74
C THR A 152 33.85 37.49 -18.73
N LYS A 153 34.58 36.77 -17.85
CA LYS A 153 36.06 36.87 -17.66
C LYS A 153 36.59 36.07 -16.45
N ARG A 154 37.39 35.03 -16.80
CA ARG A 154 38.70 34.55 -16.28
C ARG A 154 39.00 34.51 -14.76
N GLY A 155 39.53 33.35 -14.30
CA GLY A 155 40.12 33.23 -12.94
C GLY A 155 41.06 32.07 -12.54
N LYS A 156 41.14 30.89 -13.20
CA LYS A 156 42.25 29.88 -13.11
C LYS A 156 42.57 29.20 -11.73
N PRO A 157 43.43 28.15 -11.63
CA PRO A 157 43.02 26.80 -11.14
C PRO A 157 43.88 26.21 -9.99
N CYS A 158 43.48 25.05 -9.44
CA CYS A 158 44.31 23.95 -8.87
C CYS A 158 43.42 23.00 -8.02
N ARG A 159 43.66 21.70 -7.79
CA ARG A 159 44.54 20.66 -8.34
C ARG A 159 44.24 19.38 -7.52
N ASN A 160 44.10 18.25 -8.20
CA ASN A 160 44.23 16.84 -7.77
C ASN A 160 43.47 16.27 -6.56
N GLY A 161 42.83 15.11 -6.81
CA GLY A 161 42.94 13.96 -5.91
C GLY A 161 41.67 13.16 -5.68
N ASN A 162 41.22 12.36 -6.65
CA ASN A 162 41.15 10.88 -6.51
C ASN A 162 40.23 10.26 -7.56
N VAL A 163 40.86 9.41 -8.36
CA VAL A 163 40.27 8.44 -9.27
C VAL A 163 39.57 7.38 -8.41
N ARG A 164 38.26 7.53 -8.19
CA ARG A 164 37.40 6.44 -7.70
C ARG A 164 35.89 6.59 -7.99
N CYS A 165 35.45 7.62 -8.71
CA CYS A 165 34.03 7.85 -9.05
C CYS A 165 33.62 7.35 -10.44
N LEU A 166 34.49 6.67 -11.19
CA LEU A 166 34.16 6.28 -12.57
C LEU A 166 33.35 4.97 -12.65
N GLU A 167 33.19 4.25 -11.54
CA GLU A 167 32.49 2.96 -11.50
C GLU A 167 31.05 3.06 -10.99
N GLU A 168 30.64 4.21 -10.42
CA GLU A 168 29.25 4.49 -10.02
C GLU A 168 28.45 5.24 -11.12
N ILE A 169 29.08 5.66 -12.21
CA ILE A 169 28.41 6.39 -13.32
C ILE A 169 27.90 5.43 -14.40
N LEU A 170 28.35 4.18 -14.42
CA LEU A 170 28.02 3.21 -15.48
C LEU A 170 26.74 2.39 -15.21
N GLU A 171 26.12 2.51 -14.03
CA GLU A 171 24.82 1.88 -13.75
C GLU A 171 23.62 2.86 -13.89
N GLU A 172 23.88 4.15 -14.17
CA GLU A 172 22.82 5.13 -14.51
C GLU A 172 22.50 5.18 -16.02
N GLU A 173 23.17 4.38 -16.87
CA GLU A 173 23.01 4.40 -18.33
C GLU A 173 22.04 3.32 -18.90
N GLU A 174 21.21 2.68 -18.07
CA GLU A 174 20.05 1.88 -18.52
C GLU A 174 18.70 2.45 -18.00
N GLU A 175 18.61 3.77 -17.84
CA GLU A 175 17.30 4.43 -17.89
C GLU A 175 16.84 4.45 -19.35
N GLU A 176 16.25 3.34 -19.82
CA GLU A 176 15.46 3.35 -21.05
C GLU A 176 14.51 4.55 -21.00
N ASP A 177 14.61 5.41 -22.02
CA ASP A 177 13.80 6.61 -22.31
C ASP A 177 12.29 6.31 -22.26
N CYS A 178 11.75 6.13 -21.06
CA CYS A 178 10.32 6.10 -20.86
C CYS A 178 9.86 7.55 -20.94
N GLU A 179 9.24 7.90 -22.07
CA GLU A 179 8.45 9.12 -22.24
C GLU A 179 7.72 9.43 -20.94
N ASN A 180 8.03 10.58 -20.34
CA ASN A 180 7.49 10.93 -19.02
C ASN A 180 5.97 11.09 -19.18
N VAL A 181 5.20 10.11 -18.70
CA VAL A 181 3.73 10.16 -18.77
C VAL A 181 3.25 11.26 -17.83
N TYR A 182 2.68 12.32 -18.40
CA TYR A 182 2.12 13.43 -17.63
C TYR A 182 0.64 13.20 -17.37
N PHE A 183 0.23 13.38 -16.12
CA PHE A 183 -1.17 13.28 -15.70
C PHE A 183 -1.79 14.66 -15.51
N SER A 184 -3.02 14.83 -15.99
CA SER A 184 -3.92 15.93 -15.67
C SER A 184 -4.46 15.78 -14.24
N THR A 185 -4.99 16.88 -13.70
CA THR A 185 -5.63 16.85 -12.37
C THR A 185 -6.85 15.92 -12.35
N ASP A 186 -7.60 15.86 -13.45
CA ASP A 186 -8.77 15.00 -13.56
C ASP A 186 -8.38 13.52 -13.55
N GLU A 187 -7.37 13.13 -14.34
CA GLU A 187 -6.85 11.75 -14.34
C GLU A 187 -6.32 11.34 -12.97
N LEU A 188 -5.65 12.23 -12.24
CA LEU A 188 -5.20 11.95 -10.87
C LEU A 188 -6.38 11.73 -9.90
N LEU A 189 -7.47 12.51 -10.05
CA LEU A 189 -8.68 12.31 -9.26
C LEU A 189 -9.37 11.00 -9.59
N GLN A 190 -9.45 10.63 -10.87
CA GLN A 190 -10.00 9.35 -11.31
C GLN A 190 -9.18 8.18 -10.74
N LEU A 191 -7.84 8.22 -10.87
CA LEU A 191 -6.96 7.20 -10.31
C LEU A 191 -7.09 7.08 -8.79
N ARG A 192 -7.19 8.20 -8.07
CA ARG A 192 -7.42 8.20 -6.62
C ARG A 192 -8.76 7.53 -6.28
N ASN A 193 -9.82 7.85 -7.02
CA ASN A 193 -11.15 7.26 -6.80
C ASN A 193 -11.19 5.77 -7.12
N SER A 194 -10.59 5.33 -8.23
CA SER A 194 -10.49 3.90 -8.58
C SER A 194 -9.60 3.13 -7.60
N THR A 195 -8.54 3.75 -7.07
CA THR A 195 -7.72 3.17 -6.00
C THR A 195 -8.53 3.00 -4.71
N PHE A 196 -9.32 4.00 -4.36
CA PHE A 196 -10.22 3.96 -3.21
C PHE A 196 -11.28 2.86 -3.35
N LEU A 197 -11.86 2.68 -4.53
CA LEU A 197 -12.80 1.59 -4.83
C LEU A 197 -12.12 0.22 -4.76
N LEU A 198 -10.94 0.06 -5.36
CA LEU A 198 -10.17 -1.19 -5.30
C LEU A 198 -9.86 -1.58 -3.85
N LEU A 199 -9.46 -0.62 -3.02
CA LEU A 199 -9.20 -0.84 -1.61
C LEU A 199 -10.47 -1.30 -0.89
N LYS A 200 -11.65 -0.71 -1.17
CA LYS A 200 -12.93 -1.19 -0.64
C LYS A 200 -13.23 -2.62 -1.08
N SER A 201 -13.07 -2.95 -2.36
CA SER A 201 -13.29 -4.31 -2.88
C SER A 201 -12.40 -5.32 -2.15
N PHE A 202 -11.13 -4.98 -1.92
CA PHE A 202 -10.20 -5.83 -1.19
C PHE A 202 -10.59 -5.99 0.30
N LEU A 203 -11.04 -4.92 0.94
CA LEU A 203 -11.47 -4.95 2.35
C LEU A 203 -12.76 -5.75 2.57
N ARG A 204 -13.65 -5.84 1.57
CA ARG A 204 -14.81 -6.75 1.62
C ARG A 204 -14.41 -8.22 1.48
N LEU A 205 -13.34 -8.50 0.73
CA LEU A 205 -12.81 -9.86 0.55
C LEU A 205 -12.17 -10.40 1.84
N LEU A 206 -11.40 -9.58 2.56
CA LEU A 206 -10.59 -10.04 3.70
C LEU A 206 -11.38 -10.82 4.78
N PRO A 207 -12.58 -10.38 5.24
CA PRO A 207 -13.36 -11.14 6.22
C PRO A 207 -13.86 -12.49 5.73
N LYS A 208 -13.94 -12.70 4.40
CA LYS A 208 -14.49 -13.90 3.77
C LYS A 208 -13.41 -14.87 3.28
N PHE A 209 -12.19 -14.39 3.10
CA PHE A 209 -11.12 -15.14 2.45
C PHE A 209 -9.88 -15.31 3.34
N SER A 210 -9.61 -16.56 3.74
CA SER A 210 -8.46 -16.86 4.60
C SER A 210 -7.12 -16.72 3.87
N LEU A 211 -6.20 -16.03 4.53
CA LEU A 211 -4.79 -15.92 4.14
C LEU A 211 -3.84 -16.71 5.07
N LYS A 212 -4.39 -17.54 5.97
CA LYS A 212 -3.63 -18.24 7.02
C LYS A 212 -2.48 -19.09 6.48
N GLU A 213 -2.69 -19.72 5.33
CA GLU A 213 -1.72 -20.59 4.67
C GLU A 213 -0.84 -19.84 3.65
N LYS A 214 -0.98 -18.51 3.56
CA LYS A 214 -0.36 -17.65 2.54
C LYS A 214 0.48 -16.55 3.22
N PRO A 215 1.57 -16.91 3.92
CA PRO A 215 2.33 -15.97 4.75
C PRO A 215 2.95 -14.82 3.95
N GLN A 216 3.30 -15.06 2.68
CA GLN A 216 3.84 -14.03 1.79
C GLN A 216 2.77 -12.99 1.43
N SER A 217 1.57 -13.44 1.06
CA SER A 217 0.45 -12.53 0.78
C SER A 217 0.08 -11.70 2.00
N VAL A 218 0.06 -12.28 3.21
CA VAL A 218 -0.14 -11.50 4.45
C VAL A 218 0.94 -10.42 4.62
N GLN A 219 2.21 -10.76 4.35
CA GLN A 219 3.31 -9.80 4.44
C GLN A 219 3.19 -8.67 3.41
N ASN A 220 2.76 -8.98 2.19
CA ASN A 220 2.49 -8.01 1.14
C ASN A 220 1.32 -7.10 1.51
N CYS A 221 0.23 -7.65 2.06
CA CYS A 221 -0.92 -6.87 2.52
C CYS A 221 -0.52 -5.88 3.62
N LEU A 222 0.28 -6.31 4.61
CA LEU A 222 0.80 -5.43 5.66
C LEU A 222 1.62 -4.27 5.07
N GLN A 223 2.49 -4.55 4.10
CA GLN A 223 3.31 -3.53 3.45
C GLN A 223 2.44 -2.51 2.71
N ILE A 224 1.50 -3.01 1.90
CA ILE A 224 0.62 -2.17 1.08
C ILE A 224 -0.29 -1.31 1.96
N PHE A 225 -0.91 -1.86 3.00
CA PHE A 225 -1.72 -1.04 3.90
C PHE A 225 -0.91 0.05 4.61
N VAL A 226 0.34 -0.20 4.99
CA VAL A 226 1.19 0.83 5.60
C VAL A 226 1.58 1.93 4.59
N GLU A 227 1.75 1.58 3.32
CA GLU A 227 1.98 2.54 2.24
C GLU A 227 0.70 3.36 1.96
N MET A 228 -0.45 2.70 1.84
CA MET A 228 -1.75 3.35 1.65
C MET A 228 -2.15 4.24 2.83
N ALA A 229 -1.72 3.92 4.05
CA ALA A 229 -1.91 4.76 5.23
C ALA A 229 -1.21 6.13 5.14
N LYS A 230 -0.23 6.26 4.24
CA LYS A 230 0.53 7.50 3.99
C LYS A 230 0.13 8.20 2.68
N PHE A 231 -0.83 7.64 1.95
CA PHE A 231 -1.15 8.04 0.57
C PHE A 231 -1.55 9.50 0.43
N GLU A 232 -2.40 10.00 1.34
CA GLU A 232 -2.86 11.39 1.35
C GLU A 232 -2.89 11.92 2.79
N PRO A 233 -2.69 13.23 3.01
CA PRO A 233 -2.84 13.82 4.33
C PRO A 233 -4.31 13.72 4.76
N ALA A 234 -4.56 13.04 5.87
CA ALA A 234 -5.90 12.99 6.45
C ALA A 234 -6.26 14.37 7.01
N VAL A 235 -7.26 15.02 6.39
CA VAL A 235 -7.75 16.35 6.80
C VAL A 235 -8.57 16.25 8.10
N HIS A 236 -9.19 15.09 8.36
CA HIS A 236 -10.05 14.85 9.51
C HIS A 236 -9.57 13.65 10.33
N GLU A 237 -9.92 13.66 11.62
CA GLU A 237 -9.69 12.52 12.49
C GLU A 237 -10.73 11.42 12.20
N PHE A 238 -10.27 10.21 11.90
CA PHE A 238 -11.12 9.03 11.76
C PHE A 238 -10.87 8.04 12.91
N LYS A 239 -11.92 7.32 13.31
CA LYS A 239 -11.84 6.27 14.33
C LYS A 239 -11.66 4.93 13.63
N VAL A 240 -10.52 4.29 13.84
CA VAL A 240 -10.28 2.94 13.34
C VAL A 240 -10.87 1.94 14.33
N SER A 241 -11.95 1.27 13.93
CA SER A 241 -12.62 0.21 14.69
C SER A 241 -12.79 -1.03 13.83
N ALA A 242 -12.78 -2.22 14.44
CA ALA A 242 -13.11 -3.46 13.75
C ALA A 242 -14.55 -3.52 13.20
N ALA A 243 -15.45 -2.65 13.69
CA ALA A 243 -16.85 -2.56 13.26
C ALA A 243 -17.12 -1.38 12.30
N MET A 244 -16.10 -0.87 11.61
CA MET A 244 -16.24 0.27 10.71
C MET A 244 -17.13 -0.08 9.49
N ASP A 245 -18.09 0.80 9.16
CA ASP A 245 -18.81 0.72 7.89
C ASP A 245 -17.92 1.24 6.74
N LEU A 246 -17.61 0.35 5.80
CA LEU A 246 -16.86 0.69 4.59
C LEU A 246 -17.54 1.76 3.73
N ASN A 247 -18.86 1.92 3.82
CA ASN A 247 -19.59 2.91 3.05
C ASN A 247 -19.40 4.33 3.57
N GLU A 248 -19.18 4.48 4.88
CA GLU A 248 -18.97 5.78 5.53
C GLU A 248 -17.53 6.32 5.36
N ALA A 249 -16.58 5.43 5.04
CA ALA A 249 -15.19 5.78 4.82
C ALA A 249 -15.04 6.84 3.70
N LYS A 250 -14.15 7.81 3.91
CA LYS A 250 -13.90 8.90 2.95
C LYS A 250 -12.45 8.96 2.45
N TYR A 251 -11.52 8.45 3.25
CA TYR A 251 -10.09 8.61 3.02
C TYR A 251 -9.41 7.26 2.79
N ILE A 252 -8.40 7.26 1.92
CA ILE A 252 -7.59 6.05 1.67
C ILE A 252 -6.85 5.59 2.94
N PRO A 253 -6.22 6.49 3.73
CA PRO A 253 -5.58 6.10 4.99
C PRO A 253 -6.51 5.43 5.98
N GLU A 254 -7.76 5.88 6.08
CA GLU A 254 -8.78 5.32 6.95
C GLU A 254 -9.07 3.86 6.62
N LEU A 255 -9.31 3.57 5.34
CA LEU A 255 -9.48 2.23 4.81
C LEU A 255 -8.23 1.35 5.03
N ALA A 256 -7.04 1.93 4.88
CA ALA A 256 -5.79 1.20 5.05
C ALA A 256 -5.57 0.74 6.49
N TYR A 257 -5.85 1.59 7.49
CA TYR A 257 -5.79 1.20 8.90
C TYR A 257 -6.88 0.18 9.25
N TYR A 258 -8.08 0.29 8.68
CA TYR A 258 -9.10 -0.73 8.81
C TYR A 258 -8.62 -2.09 8.26
N GLY A 259 -7.95 -2.09 7.11
CA GLY A 259 -7.30 -3.29 6.56
C GLY A 259 -6.24 -3.91 7.46
N LEU A 260 -5.39 -3.09 8.09
CA LEU A 260 -4.43 -3.57 9.11
C LEU A 260 -5.15 -4.23 10.28
N ARG A 261 -6.28 -3.68 10.75
CA ARG A 261 -7.07 -4.27 11.83
C ARG A 261 -7.69 -5.60 11.43
N LEU A 262 -8.24 -5.70 10.20
CA LEU A 262 -8.82 -6.93 9.66
C LEU A 262 -7.78 -8.06 9.54
N LEU A 263 -6.56 -7.75 9.08
CA LEU A 263 -5.47 -8.73 9.00
C LEU A 263 -5.10 -9.32 10.34
N CYS A 264 -5.31 -8.60 11.44
CA CYS A 264 -5.04 -9.12 12.79
C CYS A 264 -6.10 -10.13 13.25
N SER A 265 -7.18 -10.34 12.52
CA SER A 265 -8.17 -11.37 12.85
C SER A 265 -7.57 -12.79 12.77
N PRO A 266 -8.11 -13.76 13.54
CA PRO A 266 -7.64 -15.15 13.51
C PRO A 266 -7.78 -15.82 12.13
N LEU A 267 -8.55 -15.24 11.22
CA LEU A 267 -8.77 -15.75 9.86
C LEU A 267 -7.48 -15.75 9.01
N HIS A 268 -6.56 -14.81 9.25
CA HIS A 268 -5.34 -14.66 8.45
C HIS A 268 -4.09 -15.24 9.11
N GLY A 269 -4.21 -15.76 10.34
CA GLY A 269 -3.11 -16.38 11.05
C GLY A 269 -3.20 -16.18 12.56
N SER A 270 -2.07 -16.38 13.23
CA SER A 270 -1.96 -16.08 14.66
C SER A 270 -2.01 -14.56 14.85
N GLU A 271 -3.11 -14.08 15.45
CA GLU A 271 -3.38 -12.66 15.74
C GLU A 271 -2.15 -11.98 16.35
N ASP A 272 -1.56 -12.57 17.39
CA ASP A 272 -0.41 -12.03 18.10
C ASP A 272 0.85 -11.88 17.20
N LYS A 273 1.07 -12.79 16.24
CA LYS A 273 2.19 -12.68 15.28
C LYS A 273 1.94 -11.59 14.25
N ILE A 274 0.74 -11.48 13.71
CA ILE A 274 0.40 -10.48 12.69
C ILE A 274 0.38 -9.08 13.34
N LEU A 275 -0.23 -8.95 14.52
CA LEU A 275 -0.27 -7.73 15.29
C LEU A 275 1.13 -7.22 15.62
N ARG A 276 2.05 -8.11 16.03
CA ARG A 276 3.47 -7.78 16.21
C ARG A 276 4.13 -7.22 14.95
N ARG A 277 3.87 -7.82 13.79
CA ARG A 277 4.40 -7.35 12.50
C ARG A 277 3.80 -6.00 12.10
N ALA A 278 2.51 -5.81 12.32
CA ALA A 278 1.82 -4.53 12.08
C ALA A 278 2.42 -3.43 12.96
N PHE A 279 2.56 -3.66 14.27
CA PHE A 279 3.19 -2.71 15.20
C PHE A 279 4.60 -2.37 14.74
N ARG A 280 5.41 -3.35 14.35
CA ARG A 280 6.76 -3.09 13.84
C ARG A 280 6.78 -2.17 12.62
N ARG A 281 5.87 -2.34 11.65
CA ARG A 281 5.80 -1.46 10.48
C ARG A 281 5.29 -0.07 10.83
N ILE A 282 4.34 0.01 11.75
CA ILE A 282 3.81 1.28 12.27
C ILE A 282 4.86 2.04 13.10
N LEU A 283 5.78 1.34 13.76
CA LEU A 283 6.92 1.97 14.44
C LEU A 283 7.70 2.88 13.49
N ASP A 284 8.02 2.38 12.29
CA ASP A 284 8.78 3.15 11.31
C ASP A 284 8.04 4.45 10.93
N VAL A 285 6.70 4.39 10.82
CA VAL A 285 5.86 5.58 10.60
C VAL A 285 5.92 6.55 11.78
N ILE A 286 5.81 6.03 13.00
CA ILE A 286 5.84 6.85 14.23
C ILE A 286 7.20 7.53 14.43
N LEU A 287 8.28 6.84 14.06
CA LEU A 287 9.65 7.34 14.13
C LEU A 287 10.06 8.20 12.93
N MET A 288 9.14 8.40 11.97
CA MET A 288 9.39 9.14 10.73
C MET A 288 10.58 8.56 9.94
N GLN A 289 10.60 7.24 9.82
CA GLN A 289 11.63 6.45 9.15
C GLN A 289 11.03 5.69 7.96
N GLU A 290 11.88 5.45 6.96
CA GLU A 290 11.59 4.59 5.83
C GLU A 290 12.69 3.56 5.67
N SER A 291 12.30 2.34 5.28
CA SER A 291 13.27 1.29 4.94
C SER A 291 13.97 1.65 3.64
N GLY A 292 15.25 2.03 3.71
CA GLY A 292 16.07 2.27 2.53
C GLY A 292 16.51 0.97 1.84
N VAL A 293 17.23 1.09 0.73
CA VAL A 293 17.91 -0.05 0.10
C VAL A 293 18.99 -0.56 1.07
N GLY A 294 18.81 -1.77 1.61
CA GLY A 294 19.65 -2.37 2.66
C GLY A 294 19.09 -2.22 4.08
N SER A 295 19.86 -2.62 5.10
CA SER A 295 19.45 -2.57 6.51
C SER A 295 19.54 -1.16 7.14
N ARG A 296 19.61 -0.09 6.33
CA ARG A 296 19.74 1.29 6.78
C ARG A 296 18.39 2.00 6.67
N TYR A 297 17.98 2.61 7.78
CA TYR A 297 16.79 3.45 7.82
C TYR A 297 17.10 4.85 7.31
N MET A 298 16.27 5.35 6.40
CA MET A 298 16.30 6.75 5.98
C MET A 298 15.37 7.56 6.88
N ILE A 299 15.88 8.66 7.41
CA ILE A 299 15.09 9.58 8.22
C ILE A 299 14.32 10.49 7.26
N LEU A 300 12.99 10.52 7.39
CA LEU A 300 12.13 11.38 6.58
C LEU A 300 12.20 12.83 7.06
N ALA A 301 12.12 13.78 6.11
CA ALA A 301 12.02 15.19 6.44
C ALA A 301 10.72 15.47 7.21
N ILE A 302 10.79 16.36 8.20
CA ILE A 302 9.64 16.74 9.03
C ILE A 302 8.73 17.66 8.21
N THR A 303 7.78 17.05 7.50
CA THR A 303 6.76 17.74 6.71
C THR A 303 5.37 17.59 7.36
N PRO A 304 4.41 18.47 7.04
CA PRO A 304 3.04 18.32 7.54
C PRO A 304 2.41 16.95 7.21
N ALA A 305 2.71 16.38 6.04
CA ALA A 305 2.24 15.06 5.64
C ALA A 305 2.81 13.94 6.52
N VAL A 306 4.13 13.98 6.79
CA VAL A 306 4.80 13.00 7.68
C VAL A 306 4.28 13.10 9.11
N ILE A 307 4.07 14.33 9.62
CA ILE A 307 3.46 14.54 10.95
C ILE A 307 2.03 14.01 10.99
N SER A 308 1.23 14.25 9.95
CA SER A 308 -0.15 13.74 9.86
C SER A 308 -0.17 12.20 9.88
N ALA A 309 0.64 11.56 9.03
CA ALA A 309 0.76 10.09 8.99
C ALA A 309 1.18 9.51 10.35
N ARG A 310 2.18 10.12 11.02
CA ARG A 310 2.59 9.77 12.38
C ARG A 310 1.43 9.87 13.36
N ASN A 311 0.67 10.97 13.35
CA ASN A 311 -0.42 11.17 14.29
C ASN A 311 -1.53 10.14 14.09
N GLN A 312 -1.85 9.79 12.84
CA GLN A 312 -2.82 8.72 12.55
C GLN A 312 -2.31 7.35 13.00
N ALA A 313 -1.01 7.08 12.83
CA ALA A 313 -0.38 5.85 13.30
C ALA A 313 -0.48 5.70 14.83
N VAL A 314 -0.23 6.77 15.59
CA VAL A 314 -0.40 6.78 17.06
C VAL A 314 -1.86 6.53 17.46
N LYS A 315 -2.82 7.11 16.73
CA LYS A 315 -4.26 6.90 16.98
C LYS A 315 -4.69 5.47 16.69
N PHE A 316 -4.20 4.88 15.61
CA PHE A 316 -4.44 3.49 15.29
C PHE A 316 -3.96 2.56 16.41
N ILE A 317 -2.72 2.73 16.89
CA ILE A 317 -2.23 1.93 18.02
C ILE A 317 -3.08 2.18 19.26
N SER A 318 -3.48 3.43 19.52
CA SER A 318 -4.37 3.75 20.65
C SER A 318 -5.71 3.03 20.55
N SER A 319 -6.34 2.98 19.38
CA SER A 319 -7.64 2.31 19.20
C SER A 319 -7.53 0.80 19.35
N VAL A 320 -6.45 0.20 18.86
CA VAL A 320 -6.15 -1.22 19.08
C VAL A 320 -5.98 -1.54 20.57
N VAL A 321 -5.32 -0.64 21.33
CA VAL A 321 -5.16 -0.80 22.78
C VAL A 321 -6.49 -0.66 23.52
N ASP A 322 -7.30 0.32 23.14
CA ASP A 322 -8.63 0.52 23.73
C ASP A 322 -9.55 -0.69 23.45
N GLU A 323 -9.41 -1.33 22.28
CA GLU A 323 -10.19 -2.51 21.87
C GLU A 323 -9.72 -3.80 22.54
N LEU A 324 -8.43 -4.12 22.47
CA LEU A 324 -7.86 -5.40 22.92
C LEU A 324 -7.46 -5.40 24.41
N LYS A 325 -7.29 -4.23 25.02
CA LYS A 325 -6.97 -4.04 26.44
C LYS A 325 -5.80 -4.91 26.90
N GLU A 326 -6.00 -5.68 27.97
CA GLU A 326 -4.98 -6.50 28.64
C GLU A 326 -4.24 -7.44 27.70
N ALA A 327 -4.90 -7.94 26.65
CA ALA A 327 -4.30 -8.83 25.67
C ALA A 327 -3.13 -8.19 24.90
N VAL A 328 -3.14 -6.86 24.71
CA VAL A 328 -2.10 -6.15 23.95
C VAL A 328 -1.07 -5.44 24.83
N PHE A 329 -1.27 -5.33 26.14
CA PHE A 329 -0.34 -4.59 27.02
C PHE A 329 1.10 -5.08 26.98
N PRO A 330 1.41 -6.40 26.96
CA PRO A 330 2.80 -6.88 26.82
C PRO A 330 3.45 -6.44 25.50
N LEU A 331 2.67 -6.46 24.41
CA LEU A 331 3.10 -5.99 23.10
C LEU A 331 3.32 -4.47 23.11
N LEU A 332 2.37 -3.70 23.67
CA LEU A 332 2.49 -2.25 23.78
C LEU A 332 3.71 -1.85 24.61
N ARG A 333 3.98 -2.54 25.73
CA ARG A 333 5.19 -2.31 26.53
C ARG A 333 6.45 -2.46 25.67
N THR A 334 6.56 -3.55 24.93
CA THR A 334 7.70 -3.80 24.04
C THR A 334 7.80 -2.73 22.94
N PHE A 335 6.66 -2.30 22.41
CA PHE A 335 6.57 -1.24 21.41
C PHE A 335 7.05 0.11 21.94
N LEU A 336 6.64 0.50 23.14
CA LEU A 336 7.10 1.72 23.82
C LEU A 336 8.62 1.69 24.05
N GLN A 337 9.18 0.53 24.43
CA GLN A 337 10.62 0.35 24.56
C GLN A 337 11.34 0.54 23.21
N TYR A 338 10.75 0.08 22.11
CA TYR A 338 11.29 0.32 20.78
C TYR A 338 11.26 1.79 20.38
N ILE A 339 10.21 2.55 20.73
CA ILE A 339 10.20 4.00 20.52
C ILE A 339 11.41 4.65 21.22
N CYS A 340 11.66 4.31 22.48
CA CYS A 340 12.79 4.86 23.24
C CYS A 340 14.17 4.49 22.67
N THR A 341 14.31 3.29 22.08
CA THR A 341 15.61 2.74 21.67
C THR A 341 15.93 2.92 20.18
N LYS A 342 14.92 3.15 19.33
CA LYS A 342 15.07 3.27 17.87
C LYS A 342 14.86 4.68 17.33
N VAL A 343 14.49 5.63 18.19
CA VAL A 343 14.34 7.04 17.81
C VAL A 343 15.63 7.58 17.18
N PRO A 344 15.55 8.35 16.09
CA PRO A 344 16.70 9.04 15.53
C PRO A 344 17.37 9.96 16.56
N ASP A 345 18.71 9.99 16.56
CA ASP A 345 19.48 10.86 17.46
C ASP A 345 19.52 12.31 16.95
N LYS A 346 18.35 12.94 16.94
CA LYS A 346 18.12 14.34 16.56
C LYS A 346 17.05 14.92 17.46
N ALA A 347 17.28 16.12 18.00
CA ALA A 347 16.41 16.74 19.00
C ALA A 347 14.94 16.81 18.57
N GLU A 348 14.67 17.25 17.35
CA GLU A 348 13.31 17.38 16.79
C GLU A 348 12.57 16.04 16.74
N TYR A 349 13.23 14.98 16.27
CA TYR A 349 12.67 13.63 16.18
C TYR A 349 12.46 13.02 17.57
N ARG A 350 13.35 13.28 18.52
CA ARG A 350 13.17 12.87 19.94
C ARG A 350 11.94 13.52 20.57
N THR A 351 11.66 14.78 20.27
CA THR A 351 10.45 15.46 20.73
C THR A 351 9.19 14.76 20.19
N TYR A 352 9.15 14.47 18.89
CA TYR A 352 8.01 13.73 18.32
C TYR A 352 7.91 12.30 18.89
N ALA A 353 9.02 11.56 19.03
CA ALA A 353 8.96 10.23 19.65
C ALA A 353 8.45 10.28 21.10
N ALA A 354 8.91 11.26 21.89
CA ALA A 354 8.44 11.46 23.26
C ALA A 354 6.95 11.78 23.33
N GLN A 355 6.43 12.61 22.41
CA GLN A 355 4.98 12.86 22.32
C GLN A 355 4.19 11.58 22.06
N ALA A 356 4.64 10.72 21.13
CA ALA A 356 3.97 9.46 20.82
C ALA A 356 4.03 8.52 22.01
N LEU A 357 5.19 8.43 22.65
CA LEU A 357 5.43 7.64 23.84
C LEU A 357 4.44 8.03 24.94
N VAL A 358 4.33 9.32 25.27
CA VAL A 358 3.41 9.80 26.32
C VAL A 358 1.95 9.51 25.96
N THR A 359 1.53 9.77 24.72
CA THR A 359 0.15 9.48 24.29
C THR A 359 -0.20 8.00 24.44
N LEU A 360 0.69 7.10 24.05
CA LEU A 360 0.46 5.66 24.14
C LEU A 360 0.63 5.13 25.57
N LEU A 361 1.56 5.68 26.34
CA LEU A 361 1.79 5.31 27.73
C LEU A 361 0.55 5.63 28.59
N ASN A 362 -0.14 6.74 28.32
CA ASN A 362 -1.41 7.10 28.97
C ASN A 362 -2.57 6.12 28.68
N ARG A 363 -2.38 5.13 27.79
CA ARG A 363 -3.35 4.05 27.54
C ARG A 363 -3.15 2.84 28.46
N LEU A 364 -2.04 2.76 29.18
CA LEU A 364 -1.80 1.69 30.13
C LEU A 364 -2.46 1.99 31.49
N PRO A 365 -2.93 0.96 32.20
CA PRO A 365 -3.35 1.11 33.60
C PRO A 365 -2.16 1.47 34.50
N SER A 366 -2.45 1.98 35.70
CA SER A 366 -1.44 2.53 36.61
C SER A 366 -0.28 1.59 36.95
N ALA A 367 -0.55 0.28 37.10
CA ALA A 367 0.50 -0.71 37.35
C ALA A 367 1.47 -0.81 36.18
N GLU A 368 0.94 -0.96 34.96
CA GLU A 368 1.75 -1.18 33.76
C GLU A 368 2.50 0.10 33.36
N PHE A 369 1.87 1.24 33.62
CA PHE A 369 2.49 2.56 33.53
C PHE A 369 3.70 2.66 34.48
N ALA A 370 3.51 2.37 35.78
CA ALA A 370 4.57 2.46 36.78
C ALA A 370 5.73 1.52 36.47
N ASP A 371 5.43 0.30 36.03
CA ASP A 371 6.43 -0.68 35.61
C ASP A 371 7.22 -0.23 34.39
N PHE A 372 6.59 0.50 33.47
CA PHE A 372 7.28 1.07 32.32
C PHE A 372 8.20 2.22 32.75
N ILE A 373 7.75 3.12 33.62
CA ILE A 373 8.57 4.22 34.14
C ILE A 373 9.78 3.67 34.92
N SER A 374 9.59 2.63 35.73
CA SER A 374 10.69 1.93 36.41
C SER A 374 11.73 1.38 35.42
N TRP A 375 11.27 0.79 34.31
CA TRP A 375 12.15 0.35 33.24
C TRP A 375 12.89 1.53 32.59
N LEU A 376 12.19 2.62 32.27
CA LEU A 376 12.78 3.80 31.63
C LEU A 376 13.85 4.47 32.50
N TYR A 377 13.61 4.55 33.83
CA TYR A 377 14.57 5.06 34.79
C TYR A 377 15.83 4.17 34.90
N LYS A 378 15.67 2.84 34.87
CA LYS A 378 16.81 1.93 34.83
C LYS A 378 17.58 2.06 33.51
N TYR A 379 16.87 2.22 32.41
CA TYR A 379 17.46 2.40 31.08
C TYR A 379 18.27 3.70 30.97
N SER A 380 17.78 4.82 31.53
CA SER A 380 18.51 6.10 31.48
C SER A 380 19.80 6.11 32.29
N ARG A 381 19.95 5.19 33.26
CA ARG A 381 21.15 5.02 34.10
C ARG A 381 22.20 4.08 33.49
N HIS A 382 21.92 3.46 32.35
CA HIS A 382 22.90 2.62 31.68
C HIS A 382 23.96 3.48 30.97
N THR A 383 25.22 3.28 31.35
CA THR A 383 26.42 4.03 30.91
C THR A 383 26.72 4.03 29.41
N LYS A 384 26.00 3.25 28.60
CA LYS A 384 26.11 3.25 27.13
C LYS A 384 25.07 4.15 26.43
N VAL A 385 24.14 4.71 27.19
CA VAL A 385 23.00 5.52 26.71
C VAL A 385 23.05 6.96 27.26
N SER A 386 23.71 7.16 28.41
CA SER A 386 23.94 8.47 29.04
C SER A 386 25.03 9.29 28.36
#